data_AF-A0A5C6EIN2-F1
#
_entry.id   AF-A0A5C6EIN2-F1
#
_cell.length_a   1.000
_cell.length_b   1.000
_cell.length_c   1.000
_cell.angle_alpha   90.00
_cell.angle_beta   90.00
_cell.angle_gamma   90.00
#
_symmetry.space_group_name_H-M   'P 1'
#
loop_
_entity.id
_entity.type
_entity.pdbx_description
1 polymer ?
#
loop_
_entity_poly.entity_id
_entity_poly.type
_entity_poly.pdbx_seq_one_letter_code
_entity_poly.pdbx_strand_id
1 'polypeptide(L)'
;MSSLIKTRPNAPEQRQAFTLVELLVTIVILGIISGMVSQALIGANRQAKETRAQAFINQLNLTMLQLYETEASRSVGLPGQAWSPEAASQTQLIWRRDWLRASLPMSKADIDVGSGRPAAGSDPAAPTLYSVPFLSETGTQPLPPTRREATSLIYRNRVVRTLNAIDSATPDWATAYSKWTATNESAECLYLIFAANTINGQPLLGQLRTRDVADTDEDGMLEIVDSWGVPVVWMRSPVGFYLKNNWSANDALDANKPTVGDLKALVAKLGEDPLDILRSDPRTNLVENGGDAVLVDPTTNDTSIEIDKVTFYARPMIVSAGLDGAFDLLVTPSGTARATQGSQRIATLASPQRRRRNGSLVPHPIGYGSNVFFPDPFYSLAIVGDAPRPLADRPGAVVDVNSNGVDESADNIYPSLALQ
;
A
#
# COMPACT_ATOMS: atom_id res chain seq x y z
N MET A 1 99.67 -25.88 9.58
CA MET A 1 98.99 -26.68 10.61
C MET A 1 97.58 -26.15 10.78
N SER A 2 96.61 -26.72 10.07
CA SER A 2 95.20 -26.28 10.09
C SER A 2 94.35 -27.39 10.69
N SER A 3 93.83 -27.13 11.89
CA SER A 3 93.03 -28.06 12.69
C SER A 3 91.58 -28.03 12.19
N LEU A 4 91.18 -29.04 11.42
CA LEU A 4 89.78 -29.28 11.04
C LEU A 4 88.95 -29.62 12.30
N ILE A 5 88.11 -28.66 12.73
CA ILE A 5 87.10 -28.88 13.77
C ILE A 5 85.94 -29.66 13.15
N LYS A 6 85.83 -30.93 13.55
CA LYS A 6 84.75 -31.85 13.16
C LYS A 6 83.52 -31.56 14.02
N THR A 7 82.58 -30.76 13.52
CA THR A 7 81.27 -30.55 14.15
C THR A 7 80.50 -31.88 14.21
N ARG A 8 80.12 -32.31 15.41
CA ARG A 8 79.32 -33.52 15.63
C ARG A 8 77.89 -33.26 15.12
N PRO A 9 77.26 -34.25 14.44
CA PRO A 9 75.85 -34.14 14.06
C PRO A 9 74.98 -34.11 15.32
N ASN A 10 74.09 -33.12 15.41
CA ASN A 10 73.10 -33.04 16.48
C ASN A 10 72.24 -34.31 16.46
N ALA A 11 72.09 -34.96 17.62
CA ALA A 11 71.19 -36.09 17.78
C ALA A 11 69.75 -35.64 17.46
N PRO A 12 68.93 -36.48 16.80
CA PRO A 12 67.55 -36.14 16.53
C PRO A 12 66.82 -35.92 17.86
N GLU A 13 66.33 -34.70 18.09
CA GLU A 13 65.48 -34.40 19.23
C GLU A 13 64.26 -35.33 19.19
N GLN A 14 64.08 -36.10 20.26
CA GLN A 14 62.87 -36.91 20.46
C GLN A 14 61.67 -35.96 20.49
N ARG A 15 60.91 -35.94 19.39
CA ARG A 15 59.60 -35.28 19.37
C ARG A 15 58.69 -36.01 20.34
N GLN A 16 58.37 -35.37 21.46
CA GLN A 16 57.36 -35.86 22.38
C GLN A 16 56.03 -35.97 21.61
N ALA A 17 55.50 -37.18 21.51
CA ALA A 17 54.20 -37.42 20.89
C ALA A 17 53.10 -36.96 21.85
N PHE A 18 52.13 -36.23 21.33
CA PHE A 18 50.97 -35.76 22.09
C PHE A 18 50.23 -36.95 22.72
N THR A 19 49.87 -36.80 24.00
CA THR A 19 49.08 -37.83 24.68
C THR A 19 47.65 -37.81 24.14
N LEU A 20 47.02 -38.98 24.08
CA LEU A 20 45.63 -39.12 23.62
C LEU A 20 44.68 -38.20 24.41
N VAL A 21 44.96 -38.00 25.70
CA VAL A 21 44.20 -37.10 26.58
C VAL A 21 44.30 -35.64 26.12
N GLU A 22 45.48 -35.19 25.73
CA GLU A 22 45.70 -33.81 25.27
C GLU A 22 44.95 -33.51 23.97
N LEU A 23 44.91 -34.47 23.05
CA LEU A 23 44.12 -34.37 21.83
C LEU A 23 42.61 -34.40 22.12
N LEU A 24 42.17 -35.25 23.05
CA LEU A 24 40.76 -35.33 23.44
C LEU A 24 40.28 -34.04 24.12
N VAL A 25 41.07 -33.48 25.04
CA VAL A 25 40.78 -32.19 25.69
C VAL A 25 40.70 -31.06 24.66
N THR A 26 41.62 -31.05 23.68
CA THR A 26 41.62 -30.02 22.62
C THR A 26 40.34 -30.08 21.78
N ILE A 27 39.89 -31.27 21.38
CA ILE A 27 38.65 -31.43 20.61
C ILE A 27 37.43 -30.99 21.43
N VAL A 28 37.39 -31.31 22.74
CA VAL A 28 36.32 -30.86 23.64
C VAL A 28 36.30 -29.33 23.75
N ILE A 29 37.46 -28.69 23.96
CA ILE A 29 37.57 -27.23 24.04
C ILE A 29 37.15 -26.57 22.73
N LEU A 30 37.62 -27.10 21.59
CA LEU A 30 37.23 -26.59 20.27
C LEU A 30 35.73 -26.74 20.04
N GLY A 31 35.11 -27.85 20.46
CA GLY A 31 33.67 -28.05 20.37
C GLY A 31 32.88 -26.99 21.15
N ILE A 32 33.29 -26.70 22.39
CA ILE A 32 32.66 -25.68 23.23
C ILE A 32 32.80 -24.28 22.61
N ILE A 33 34.01 -23.90 22.18
CA ILE A 33 34.26 -22.58 21.56
C ILE A 33 33.48 -22.45 20.26
N SER A 34 33.45 -23.49 19.42
CA SER A 34 32.74 -23.47 18.14
C SER A 34 31.23 -23.32 18.35
N GLY A 35 30.67 -23.96 19.39
CA GLY A 35 29.26 -23.80 19.78
C GLY A 35 28.92 -22.37 20.18
N MET A 36 29.75 -21.74 21.02
CA MET A 36 29.53 -20.35 21.46
C MET A 36 29.67 -19.34 20.31
N VAL A 37 30.71 -19.49 19.48
CA VAL A 37 30.96 -18.58 18.35
C VAL A 37 29.83 -18.66 17.33
N SER A 38 29.30 -19.85 17.07
CA SER A 38 28.19 -20.05 16.12
C SER A 38 26.94 -19.29 16.54
N GLN A 39 26.55 -19.34 17.81
CA GLN A 39 25.39 -18.61 18.32
C GLN A 39 25.57 -17.09 18.24
N ALA A 40 26.76 -16.59 18.61
CA ALA A 40 27.08 -15.17 18.50
C ALA A 40 27.04 -14.67 17.04
N LEU A 41 27.56 -15.46 16.10
CA LEU A 41 27.56 -15.12 14.67
C LEU A 41 26.14 -15.10 14.08
N ILE A 42 25.27 -16.04 14.48
CA ILE A 42 23.86 -16.07 14.07
C ILE A 42 23.15 -14.80 14.57
N GLY A 43 23.32 -14.44 15.85
CA GLY A 43 22.74 -13.22 16.41
C GLY A 43 23.23 -11.96 15.71
N ALA A 44 24.55 -11.83 15.50
CA ALA A 44 25.13 -10.69 14.80
C ALA A 44 24.63 -10.56 13.35
N ASN A 45 24.49 -11.68 12.64
CA ASN A 45 23.96 -11.68 11.27
C ASN A 45 22.48 -11.28 11.23
N ARG A 46 21.66 -11.72 12.19
CA ARG A 46 20.24 -11.32 12.30
C ARG A 46 20.13 -9.81 12.52
N GLN A 47 20.84 -9.27 13.51
CA GLN A 47 20.85 -7.84 13.78
C GLN A 47 21.32 -7.01 12.58
N ALA A 48 22.35 -7.49 11.87
CA ALA A 48 22.87 -6.82 10.69
C ALA A 48 21.87 -6.83 9.51
N LYS A 49 21.12 -7.92 9.34
CA LYS A 49 20.03 -7.99 8.34
C LYS A 49 18.90 -7.05 8.70
N GLU A 50 18.45 -7.05 9.95
CA GLU A 50 17.37 -6.19 10.43
C GLU A 50 17.73 -4.70 10.28
N THR A 51 18.93 -4.31 10.73
CA THR A 51 19.41 -2.92 10.58
C THR A 51 19.48 -2.51 9.10
N ARG A 52 19.90 -3.42 8.22
CA ARG A 52 19.93 -3.17 6.77
C ARG A 52 18.53 -3.05 6.19
N ALA A 53 17.62 -3.95 6.56
CA ALA A 53 16.23 -3.92 6.12
C ALA A 53 15.55 -2.63 6.57
N GLN A 54 15.74 -2.19 7.82
CA GLN A 54 15.24 -0.91 8.31
C GLN A 54 15.77 0.28 7.51
N ALA A 55 17.06 0.32 7.22
CA ALA A 55 17.65 1.37 6.39
C ALA A 55 17.07 1.36 4.96
N PHE A 56 16.90 0.17 4.39
CA PHE A 56 16.33 -0.02 3.06
C PHE A 56 14.86 0.41 2.99
N ILE A 57 14.02 -0.03 3.93
CA ILE A 57 12.61 0.36 4.02
C ILE A 57 12.47 1.87 4.22
N ASN A 58 13.28 2.48 5.08
CA ASN A 58 13.28 3.93 5.25
C ASN A 58 13.65 4.65 3.95
N GLN A 59 14.65 4.16 3.20
CA GLN A 59 15.04 4.72 1.91
C GLN A 59 13.90 4.62 0.89
N LEU A 60 13.31 3.43 0.74
CA LEU A 60 12.18 3.22 -0.18
C LEU A 60 11.01 4.15 0.18
N ASN A 61 10.67 4.23 1.46
CA ASN A 61 9.55 5.03 1.94
C ASN A 61 9.77 6.54 1.69
N LEU A 62 10.98 7.04 1.91
CA LEU A 62 11.33 8.44 1.60
C LEU A 62 11.18 8.76 0.10
N THR A 63 11.75 7.91 -0.76
CA THR A 63 11.62 8.03 -2.21
C THR A 63 10.15 8.01 -2.63
N MET A 64 9.37 7.13 -2.01
CA MET A 64 7.96 6.96 -2.32
C MET A 64 7.11 8.13 -1.83
N LEU A 65 7.38 8.67 -0.64
CA LEU A 65 6.72 9.89 -0.14
C LEU A 65 6.98 11.08 -1.06
N GLN A 66 8.23 11.26 -1.51
CA GLN A 66 8.56 12.32 -2.46
C GLN A 66 7.79 12.19 -3.78
N LEU A 67 7.68 10.96 -4.30
CA LEU A 67 6.90 10.69 -5.50
C LEU A 67 5.40 10.92 -5.27
N TYR A 68 4.89 10.49 -4.11
CA TYR A 68 3.51 10.71 -3.71
C TYR A 68 3.18 12.20 -3.65
N GLU A 69 4.01 13.03 -3.01
CA GLU A 69 3.80 14.48 -2.94
C GLU A 69 3.82 15.13 -4.34
N THR A 70 4.76 14.68 -5.19
CA THR A 70 4.87 15.16 -6.57
C THR A 70 3.61 14.85 -7.36
N GLU A 71 3.14 13.60 -7.31
CA GLU A 71 1.94 13.18 -8.03
C GLU A 71 0.66 13.72 -7.41
N ALA A 72 0.61 13.84 -6.09
CA ALA A 72 -0.51 14.45 -5.38
C ALA A 72 -0.62 15.92 -5.76
N SER A 73 0.48 16.69 -5.83
CA SER A 73 0.44 18.11 -6.21
C SER A 73 0.08 18.36 -7.68
N ARG A 74 0.10 17.33 -8.54
CA ARG A 74 -0.16 17.48 -9.97
C ARG A 74 -1.61 17.91 -10.23
N SER A 75 -1.77 18.95 -11.05
CA SER A 75 -3.09 19.36 -11.53
C SER A 75 -3.63 18.34 -12.53
N VAL A 76 -4.81 17.80 -12.22
CA VAL A 76 -5.56 16.87 -13.07
C VAL A 76 -6.62 17.66 -13.82
N GLY A 77 -6.56 17.59 -15.15
CA GLY A 77 -7.54 18.26 -16.01
C GLY A 77 -8.91 17.61 -15.85
N LEU A 78 -9.94 18.43 -15.61
CA LEU A 78 -11.32 17.98 -15.54
C LEU A 78 -11.83 17.62 -16.94
N PRO A 79 -12.44 16.43 -17.12
CA PRO A 79 -12.99 16.07 -18.42
C PRO A 79 -14.39 16.69 -18.60
N GLY A 80 -14.44 17.92 -19.12
CA GLY A 80 -15.69 18.61 -19.45
C GLY A 80 -15.96 19.84 -18.58
N GLN A 81 -17.19 20.37 -18.64
CA GLN A 81 -17.62 21.53 -17.86
C GLN A 81 -18.52 21.09 -16.72
N ALA A 82 -18.10 21.39 -15.49
CA ALA A 82 -18.94 21.20 -14.31
C ALA A 82 -20.06 22.23 -14.26
N TRP A 83 -21.25 21.83 -13.82
CA TRP A 83 -22.42 22.71 -13.77
C TRP A 83 -22.41 23.71 -12.61
N SER A 84 -21.61 23.48 -11.57
CA SER A 84 -21.40 24.41 -10.47
C SER A 84 -19.94 24.40 -10.01
N PRO A 85 -19.46 25.47 -9.35
CA PRO A 85 -18.12 25.49 -8.75
C PRO A 85 -17.89 24.36 -7.73
N GLU A 86 -18.91 24.02 -6.95
CA GLU A 86 -18.84 22.94 -5.95
C GLU A 86 -18.72 21.58 -6.63
N ALA A 87 -19.55 21.32 -7.64
CA ALA A 87 -19.45 20.10 -8.45
C ALA A 87 -18.09 20.00 -9.17
N ALA A 88 -17.53 21.13 -9.61
CA ALA A 88 -16.19 21.20 -10.19
C ALA A 88 -15.12 20.78 -9.18
N SER A 89 -15.20 21.30 -7.95
CA SER A 89 -14.26 20.99 -6.88
C SER A 89 -14.32 19.51 -6.45
N GLN A 90 -15.52 18.97 -6.24
CA GLN A 90 -15.73 17.54 -5.93
C GLN A 90 -15.19 16.64 -7.02
N THR A 91 -15.53 16.96 -8.27
CA THR A 91 -15.04 16.23 -9.43
C THR A 91 -13.51 16.29 -9.48
N GLN A 92 -12.90 17.44 -9.21
CA GLN A 92 -11.45 17.58 -9.20
C GLN A 92 -10.80 16.70 -8.13
N LEU A 93 -11.38 16.62 -6.93
CA LEU A 93 -10.88 15.75 -5.85
C LEU A 93 -11.00 14.27 -6.22
N ILE A 94 -12.15 13.84 -6.76
CA ILE A 94 -12.36 12.47 -7.25
C ILE A 94 -11.31 12.11 -8.32
N TRP A 95 -11.14 12.98 -9.32
CA TRP A 95 -10.18 12.77 -10.41
C TRP A 95 -8.72 12.80 -9.92
N ARG A 96 -8.41 13.60 -8.90
CA ARG A 96 -7.08 13.63 -8.28
C ARG A 96 -6.78 12.35 -7.51
N ARG A 97 -7.77 11.79 -6.81
CA ARG A 97 -7.67 10.47 -6.16
C ARG A 97 -7.52 9.34 -7.17
N ASP A 98 -8.30 9.36 -8.25
CA ASP A 98 -8.17 8.36 -9.31
C ASP A 98 -6.86 8.49 -10.10
N TRP A 99 -6.36 9.72 -10.28
CA TRP A 99 -5.02 9.96 -10.81
C TRP A 99 -3.95 9.32 -9.93
N LEU A 100 -3.97 9.57 -8.61
CA LEU A 100 -3.04 8.93 -7.67
C LEU A 100 -3.14 7.41 -7.71
N ARG A 101 -4.35 6.87 -7.87
CA ARG A 101 -4.56 5.44 -8.02
C ARG A 101 -3.89 4.88 -9.28
N ALA A 102 -4.01 5.60 -10.38
CA ALA A 102 -3.42 5.20 -11.66
C ALA A 102 -1.90 5.42 -11.71
N SER A 103 -1.39 6.49 -11.09
CA SER A 103 0.04 6.80 -11.06
C SER A 103 0.81 5.94 -10.06
N LEU A 104 0.18 5.59 -8.93
CA LEU A 104 0.77 4.80 -7.86
C LEU A 104 -0.12 3.58 -7.56
N PRO A 105 -0.18 2.60 -8.48
CA PRO A 105 -1.00 1.40 -8.29
C PRO A 105 -0.53 0.59 -7.08
N MET A 106 -1.46 -0.11 -6.42
CA MET A 106 -1.14 -1.08 -5.34
C MET A 106 -1.53 -2.52 -5.68
N SER A 107 -2.21 -2.71 -6.81
CA SER A 107 -2.76 -3.99 -7.25
C SER A 107 -2.91 -3.96 -8.76
N LYS A 108 -2.89 -5.11 -9.43
CA LYS A 108 -3.06 -5.16 -10.90
C LYS A 108 -4.38 -4.55 -11.37
N ALA A 109 -5.42 -4.59 -10.53
CA ALA A 109 -6.72 -3.96 -10.77
C ALA A 109 -6.67 -2.42 -10.85
N ASP A 110 -5.64 -1.77 -10.31
CA ASP A 110 -5.45 -0.31 -10.43
C ASP A 110 -4.84 0.08 -11.79
N ILE A 111 -4.11 -0.85 -12.42
CA ILE A 111 -3.52 -0.69 -13.75
C ILE A 111 -4.53 -1.03 -14.85
N ASP A 112 -5.56 -1.81 -14.50
CA ASP A 112 -6.62 -2.17 -15.42
C ASP A 112 -7.59 -0.99 -15.65
N VAL A 113 -7.30 -0.15 -16.65
CA VAL A 113 -8.16 0.99 -17.06
C VAL A 113 -9.46 0.60 -17.78
N GLY A 114 -9.80 -0.69 -17.83
CA GLY A 114 -10.95 -1.18 -18.57
C GLY A 114 -10.73 -1.00 -20.07
N SER A 115 -10.48 -2.10 -20.78
CA SER A 115 -10.92 -2.12 -22.16
C SER A 115 -12.42 -1.87 -22.12
N GLY A 116 -12.90 -0.74 -22.63
CA GLY A 116 -14.31 -0.33 -22.59
C GLY A 116 -15.27 -1.25 -23.37
N ARG A 117 -14.92 -2.52 -23.55
CA ARG A 117 -15.77 -3.57 -24.09
C ARG A 117 -15.99 -4.60 -22.99
N PRO A 118 -17.20 -4.70 -22.41
CA PRO A 118 -17.64 -6.00 -21.97
C PRO A 118 -17.54 -6.91 -23.20
N ALA A 119 -16.62 -7.87 -23.21
CA ALA A 119 -16.80 -8.99 -24.12
C ALA A 119 -18.12 -9.61 -23.68
N ALA A 120 -19.09 -9.68 -24.59
CA ALA A 120 -20.38 -10.27 -24.28
C ALA A 120 -20.14 -11.69 -23.73
N GLY A 121 -20.35 -11.88 -22.42
CA GLY A 121 -20.12 -13.14 -21.72
C GLY A 121 -18.83 -13.27 -20.90
N SER A 122 -17.99 -12.23 -20.75
CA SER A 122 -16.90 -12.24 -19.76
C SER A 122 -17.32 -11.59 -18.45
N ASP A 123 -16.81 -12.15 -17.33
CA ASP A 123 -16.91 -11.64 -15.95
C ASP A 123 -16.80 -10.10 -15.87
N PRO A 124 -17.45 -9.47 -14.87
CA PRO A 124 -17.69 -8.04 -14.85
C PRO A 124 -16.42 -7.24 -15.14
N ALA A 125 -16.54 -6.37 -16.14
CA ALA A 125 -15.49 -5.51 -16.66
C ALA A 125 -14.86 -4.69 -15.53
N ALA A 126 -13.58 -4.35 -15.70
CA ALA A 126 -12.90 -3.33 -14.91
C ALA A 126 -13.82 -2.13 -14.70
N PRO A 127 -13.75 -1.43 -13.54
CA PRO A 127 -14.66 -0.35 -13.20
C PRO A 127 -14.81 0.60 -14.38
N THR A 128 -16.00 0.57 -14.98
CA THR A 128 -16.34 1.32 -16.17
C THR A 128 -16.10 2.80 -15.88
N LEU A 129 -15.40 3.45 -16.82
CA LEU A 129 -15.11 4.89 -16.85
C LEU A 129 -16.18 5.67 -16.11
N TYR A 130 -15.80 6.24 -14.97
CA TYR A 130 -16.68 6.97 -14.07
C TYR A 130 -17.60 7.89 -14.88
N SER A 131 -18.89 7.53 -14.97
CA SER A 131 -19.90 8.50 -15.35
C SER A 131 -19.97 9.46 -14.18
N VAL A 132 -19.12 10.48 -14.18
CA VAL A 132 -19.23 11.61 -13.27
C VAL A 132 -20.47 12.37 -13.73
N PRO A 133 -21.61 12.28 -13.02
CA PRO A 133 -22.88 12.85 -13.46
C PRO A 133 -22.84 14.39 -13.51
N PHE A 134 -21.71 15.00 -13.16
CA PHE A 134 -21.49 16.42 -13.01
C PHE A 134 -21.08 17.15 -14.30
N LEU A 135 -20.80 16.45 -15.41
CA LEU A 135 -20.02 17.01 -16.54
C LEU A 135 -20.74 17.19 -17.89
N SER A 136 -22.00 16.76 -18.09
CA SER A 136 -22.77 17.12 -19.30
C SER A 136 -24.25 16.73 -19.23
N GLU A 137 -25.12 17.69 -19.55
CA GLU A 137 -26.59 17.51 -19.66
C GLU A 137 -26.99 16.79 -20.96
N THR A 138 -26.03 16.60 -21.86
CA THR A 138 -26.22 16.20 -23.26
C THR A 138 -25.38 14.95 -23.55
N GLY A 139 -25.87 13.81 -23.06
CA GLY A 139 -25.42 12.48 -23.46
C GLY A 139 -24.01 12.08 -23.02
N THR A 140 -23.81 10.76 -22.97
CA THR A 140 -22.52 10.07 -22.82
C THR A 140 -21.61 10.43 -23.99
N GLN A 141 -20.94 11.58 -23.92
CA GLN A 141 -19.79 11.86 -24.76
C GLN A 141 -18.63 10.99 -24.27
N PRO A 142 -17.95 10.23 -25.15
CA PRO A 142 -16.74 9.53 -24.76
C PRO A 142 -15.73 10.57 -24.28
N LEU A 143 -15.37 10.51 -23.00
CA LEU A 143 -14.33 11.38 -22.46
C LEU A 143 -13.04 11.08 -23.26
N PRO A 144 -12.33 12.09 -23.77
CA PRO A 144 -11.05 11.87 -24.44
C PRO A 144 -10.12 11.07 -23.52
N PRO A 145 -9.20 10.24 -24.07
CA PRO A 145 -8.29 9.43 -23.28
C PRO A 145 -7.63 10.33 -22.24
N THR A 146 -8.04 10.13 -20.99
CA THR A 146 -7.65 11.02 -19.91
C THR A 146 -6.19 10.77 -19.58
N ARG A 147 -5.51 11.73 -18.95
CA ARG A 147 -4.12 11.54 -18.50
C ARG A 147 -3.98 10.23 -17.71
N ARG A 148 -5.00 9.84 -16.95
CA ARG A 148 -5.10 8.56 -16.23
C ARG A 148 -4.85 7.35 -17.14
N GLU A 149 -5.54 7.27 -18.27
CA GLU A 149 -5.39 6.16 -19.22
C GLU A 149 -3.96 6.07 -19.75
N ALA A 150 -3.39 7.21 -20.13
CA ALA A 150 -2.00 7.27 -20.59
C ALA A 150 -1.02 6.74 -19.53
N THR A 151 -1.20 7.11 -18.27
CA THR A 151 -0.37 6.63 -17.16
C THR A 151 -0.49 5.12 -16.96
N SER A 152 -1.71 4.58 -16.89
CA SER A 152 -1.88 3.13 -16.72
C SER A 152 -1.40 2.33 -17.92
N LEU A 153 -1.51 2.88 -19.14
CA LEU A 153 -0.96 2.24 -20.34
C LEU A 153 0.57 2.10 -20.28
N ILE A 154 1.30 3.01 -19.62
CA ILE A 154 2.75 2.88 -19.41
C ILE A 154 3.04 1.59 -18.62
N TYR A 155 2.28 1.35 -17.53
CA TYR A 155 2.42 0.14 -16.72
C TYR A 155 2.02 -1.11 -17.51
N ARG A 156 0.86 -1.11 -18.17
CA ARG A 156 0.40 -2.23 -19.00
C ARG A 156 1.42 -2.63 -20.07
N ASN A 157 1.93 -1.65 -20.81
CA ASN A 157 2.91 -1.89 -21.87
C ASN A 157 4.24 -2.42 -21.30
N ARG A 158 4.58 -2.08 -20.05
CA ARG A 158 5.74 -2.64 -19.37
C ARG A 158 5.49 -4.10 -19.01
N VAL A 159 4.37 -4.42 -18.34
CA VAL A 159 3.98 -5.79 -17.98
C VAL A 159 3.96 -6.70 -19.20
N VAL A 160 3.27 -6.29 -20.28
CA VAL A 160 3.22 -7.06 -21.53
C VAL A 160 4.62 -7.30 -22.10
N ARG A 161 5.50 -6.29 -22.10
CA ARG A 161 6.87 -6.46 -22.60
C ARG A 161 7.69 -7.41 -21.73
N THR A 162 7.59 -7.30 -20.40
CA THR A 162 8.29 -8.18 -19.45
C THR A 162 7.88 -9.63 -19.68
N LEU A 163 6.57 -9.90 -19.66
CA LEU A 163 6.05 -11.26 -19.78
C LEU A 163 6.24 -11.84 -21.19
N ASN A 164 6.22 -11.02 -22.24
CA ASN A 164 6.52 -11.46 -23.61
C ASN A 164 8.00 -11.84 -23.78
N ALA A 165 8.91 -11.15 -23.08
CA ALA A 165 10.33 -11.49 -23.10
C ALA A 165 10.63 -12.86 -22.44
N ILE A 166 9.78 -13.30 -21.50
CA ILE A 166 9.89 -14.60 -20.83
C ILE A 166 9.14 -15.67 -21.62
N ASP A 167 7.92 -15.36 -22.04
CA ASP A 167 7.07 -16.23 -22.85
C ASP A 167 6.44 -15.44 -24.01
N SER A 168 6.93 -15.72 -25.22
CA SER A 168 6.48 -15.11 -26.47
C SER A 168 4.99 -15.33 -26.77
N ALA A 169 4.30 -16.18 -26.03
CA ALA A 169 2.84 -16.35 -26.08
C ALA A 169 2.06 -15.23 -25.34
N THR A 170 2.67 -14.11 -24.97
CA THR A 170 2.01 -12.98 -24.29
C THR A 170 1.89 -11.72 -25.18
N PRO A 171 1.06 -11.72 -26.24
CA PRO A 171 1.02 -10.63 -27.21
C PRO A 171 0.23 -9.40 -26.72
N ASP A 172 -0.64 -9.57 -25.71
CA ASP A 172 -1.58 -8.53 -25.29
C ASP A 172 -1.76 -8.43 -23.77
N TRP A 173 -2.45 -7.38 -23.34
CA TRP A 173 -2.75 -7.13 -21.93
C TRP A 173 -3.63 -8.20 -21.30
N ALA A 174 -4.60 -8.76 -22.04
CA ALA A 174 -5.52 -9.75 -21.48
C ALA A 174 -4.76 -11.02 -21.06
N THR A 175 -3.84 -11.48 -21.90
CA THR A 175 -2.98 -12.64 -21.63
C THR A 175 -1.96 -12.33 -20.52
N ALA A 176 -1.38 -11.14 -20.52
CA ALA A 176 -0.46 -10.70 -19.48
C ALA A 176 -1.14 -10.63 -18.11
N TYR A 177 -2.34 -10.05 -18.04
CA TYR A 177 -3.12 -9.91 -16.82
C TYR A 177 -3.54 -11.25 -16.21
N SER A 178 -3.79 -12.28 -17.05
CA SER A 178 -4.12 -13.62 -16.56
C SER A 178 -2.92 -14.39 -16.02
N LYS A 179 -1.71 -14.07 -16.48
CA LYS A 179 -0.45 -14.68 -16.02
C LYS A 179 0.05 -14.05 -14.73
N TRP A 180 -0.02 -12.73 -14.66
CA TRP A 180 0.29 -11.96 -13.46
C TRP A 180 -0.63 -12.40 -12.32
N THR A 181 -0.08 -13.00 -11.26
CA THR A 181 -0.83 -13.51 -10.11
C THR A 181 -1.28 -12.36 -9.21
N ALA A 182 -1.86 -12.67 -8.05
CA ALA A 182 -2.25 -11.66 -7.05
C ALA A 182 -1.46 -11.80 -5.75
N THR A 183 -0.53 -12.78 -5.67
CA THR A 183 0.17 -13.13 -4.44
C THR A 183 1.04 -11.98 -3.96
N ASN A 184 1.83 -11.39 -4.87
CA ASN A 184 2.77 -10.32 -4.57
C ASN A 184 2.45 -8.99 -5.28
N GLU A 185 1.19 -8.77 -5.69
CA GLU A 185 0.80 -7.67 -6.58
C GLU A 185 1.17 -6.27 -6.08
N SER A 186 1.24 -6.08 -4.76
CA SER A 186 1.66 -4.81 -4.18
C SER A 186 3.16 -4.54 -4.40
N ALA A 187 4.00 -5.56 -4.20
CA ALA A 187 5.45 -5.50 -4.39
C ALA A 187 5.82 -5.33 -5.87
N GLU A 188 5.10 -6.03 -6.75
CA GLU A 188 5.25 -5.93 -8.21
C GLU A 188 4.81 -4.55 -8.71
N CYS A 189 3.70 -4.02 -8.18
CA CYS A 189 3.28 -2.64 -8.47
C CYS A 189 4.34 -1.62 -8.02
N LEU A 190 4.98 -1.82 -6.87
CA LEU A 190 6.07 -0.97 -6.42
C LEU A 190 7.27 -1.01 -7.38
N TYR A 191 7.65 -2.21 -7.84
CA TYR A 191 8.67 -2.37 -8.86
C TYR A 191 8.30 -1.60 -10.15
N LEU A 192 7.05 -1.73 -10.62
CA LEU A 192 6.57 -1.00 -11.80
C LEU A 192 6.65 0.51 -11.62
N ILE A 193 6.28 1.04 -10.44
CA ILE A 193 6.41 2.46 -10.09
C ILE A 193 7.88 2.88 -10.18
N PHE A 194 8.80 2.14 -9.57
CA PHE A 194 10.24 2.45 -9.61
C PHE A 194 10.81 2.35 -11.02
N ALA A 195 10.32 1.41 -11.83
CA ALA A 195 10.77 1.24 -13.20
C ALA A 195 10.23 2.33 -14.15
N ALA A 196 9.09 2.94 -13.84
CA ALA A 196 8.46 3.96 -14.68
C ALA A 196 8.87 5.41 -14.34
N ASN A 197 9.36 5.65 -13.12
CA ASN A 197 9.60 7.00 -12.61
C ASN A 197 11.08 7.36 -12.47
N THR A 198 11.36 8.67 -12.50
CA THR A 198 12.66 9.25 -12.23
C THR A 198 12.51 10.33 -11.16
N ILE A 199 13.51 10.45 -10.28
CA ILE A 199 13.58 11.54 -9.30
C ILE A 199 14.93 12.22 -9.47
N ASN A 200 14.93 13.56 -9.54
CA ASN A 200 16.13 14.37 -9.76
C ASN A 200 16.92 13.95 -11.02
N GLY A 201 16.21 13.52 -12.07
CA GLY A 201 16.81 13.07 -13.33
C GLY A 201 17.43 11.66 -13.30
N GLN A 202 17.38 10.96 -12.16
CA GLN A 202 17.89 9.60 -12.02
C GLN A 202 16.74 8.57 -12.05
N PRO A 203 16.88 7.44 -12.79
CA PRO A 203 15.94 6.34 -12.71
C PRO A 203 15.84 5.78 -11.29
N LEU A 204 14.63 5.61 -10.77
CA LEU A 204 14.45 5.06 -9.42
C LEU A 204 14.95 3.62 -9.32
N LEU A 205 14.80 2.83 -10.39
CA LEU A 205 15.34 1.47 -10.44
C LEU A 205 16.87 1.42 -10.25
N GLY A 206 17.60 2.49 -10.60
CA GLY A 206 19.04 2.57 -10.37
C GLY A 206 19.44 2.69 -8.90
N GLN A 207 18.49 2.94 -8.00
CA GLN A 207 18.72 2.97 -6.56
C GLN A 207 18.68 1.57 -5.92
N LEU A 208 18.10 0.60 -6.62
CA LEU A 208 17.97 -0.79 -6.16
C LEU A 208 19.19 -1.60 -6.57
N ARG A 209 19.60 -2.55 -5.72
CA ARG A 209 20.63 -3.53 -6.09
C ARG A 209 19.95 -4.71 -6.76
N THR A 210 20.70 -5.46 -7.56
CA THR A 210 20.19 -6.68 -8.21
C THR A 210 19.62 -7.70 -7.22
N ARG A 211 20.13 -7.76 -5.99
CA ARG A 211 19.62 -8.66 -4.95
C ARG A 211 18.32 -8.19 -4.29
N ASP A 212 17.99 -6.90 -4.44
CA ASP A 212 16.80 -6.29 -3.82
C ASP A 212 15.60 -6.41 -4.77
N VAL A 213 15.75 -7.17 -5.86
CA VAL A 213 14.72 -7.45 -6.87
C VAL A 213 14.76 -8.94 -7.20
N ALA A 214 13.61 -9.61 -7.14
CA ALA A 214 13.47 -11.03 -7.48
C ALA A 214 12.12 -11.27 -8.17
N ASP A 215 11.92 -12.47 -8.70
CA ASP A 215 10.60 -13.02 -9.11
C ASP A 215 10.35 -14.20 -8.16
N THR A 216 9.56 -13.98 -7.12
CA THR A 216 9.44 -14.91 -5.98
C THR A 216 8.30 -15.91 -6.13
N ASP A 217 7.32 -15.63 -6.99
CA ASP A 217 6.22 -16.55 -7.31
C ASP A 217 6.26 -17.13 -8.73
N GLU A 218 7.35 -16.85 -9.47
CA GLU A 218 7.67 -17.39 -10.80
C GLU A 218 6.64 -17.04 -11.88
N ASP A 219 5.93 -15.92 -11.72
CA ASP A 219 4.93 -15.47 -12.68
C ASP A 219 5.51 -14.56 -13.80
N GLY A 220 6.81 -14.26 -13.69
CA GLY A 220 7.59 -13.46 -14.62
C GLY A 220 7.62 -11.96 -14.30
N MET A 221 6.91 -11.52 -13.27
CA MET A 221 6.98 -10.17 -12.76
C MET A 221 8.02 -10.07 -11.65
N LEU A 222 8.65 -8.91 -11.57
CA LEU A 222 9.68 -8.67 -10.57
C LEU A 222 9.09 -7.93 -9.37
N GLU A 223 9.39 -8.42 -8.18
CA GLU A 223 9.11 -7.77 -6.91
C GLU A 223 10.36 -7.11 -6.34
N ILE A 224 10.14 -6.05 -5.55
CA ILE A 224 11.18 -5.56 -4.64
C ILE A 224 11.15 -6.44 -3.40
N VAL A 225 12.31 -7.01 -3.04
CA VAL A 225 12.45 -7.92 -1.91
C VAL A 225 13.33 -7.31 -0.81
N ASP A 226 13.10 -7.71 0.42
CA ASP A 226 13.87 -7.26 1.57
C ASP A 226 15.18 -8.06 1.77
N SER A 227 15.82 -7.88 2.94
CA SER A 227 17.09 -8.55 3.25
C SER A 227 16.99 -10.07 3.49
N TRP A 228 15.77 -10.60 3.57
CA TRP A 228 15.47 -12.03 3.68
C TRP A 228 15.00 -12.63 2.35
N GLY A 229 14.80 -11.80 1.32
CA GLY A 229 14.28 -12.22 0.02
C GLY A 229 12.76 -12.31 0.01
N VAL A 230 12.08 -11.72 0.99
CA VAL A 230 10.63 -11.65 1.06
C VAL A 230 10.15 -10.38 0.33
N PRO A 231 9.15 -10.45 -0.56
CA PRO A 231 8.59 -9.28 -1.23
C PRO A 231 8.10 -8.25 -0.23
N VAL A 232 8.45 -6.97 -0.41
CA VAL A 232 7.97 -5.89 0.46
C VAL A 232 6.53 -5.49 0.10
N VAL A 233 5.74 -5.12 1.09
CA VAL A 233 4.37 -4.67 0.88
C VAL A 233 4.33 -3.17 0.62
N TRP A 234 3.62 -2.77 -0.43
CA TRP A 234 3.33 -1.37 -0.75
C TRP A 234 1.86 -1.04 -0.50
N MET A 235 1.62 -0.04 0.36
CA MET A 235 0.27 0.45 0.66
C MET A 235 0.16 1.94 0.37
N ARG A 236 -0.65 2.31 -0.63
CA ARG A 236 -0.94 3.72 -0.94
C ARG A 236 -1.68 4.44 0.20
N SER A 237 -2.54 3.72 0.93
CA SER A 237 -3.39 4.29 1.99
C SER A 237 -3.61 3.26 3.10
N PRO A 238 -2.64 3.08 4.02
CA PRO A 238 -2.71 2.08 5.09
C PRO A 238 -3.60 2.59 6.25
N VAL A 239 -4.89 2.80 5.98
CA VAL A 239 -5.85 3.39 6.94
C VAL A 239 -5.98 2.54 8.21
N GLY A 240 -5.94 1.22 8.09
CA GLY A 240 -6.02 0.31 9.23
C GLY A 240 -4.86 0.48 10.21
N PHE A 241 -3.66 0.75 9.71
CA PHE A 241 -2.45 0.95 10.51
C PHE A 241 -2.56 2.17 11.43
N TYR A 242 -3.05 3.29 10.89
CA TYR A 242 -3.18 4.53 11.66
C TYR A 242 -4.33 4.49 12.67
N LEU A 243 -5.38 3.73 12.37
CA LEU A 243 -6.54 3.61 13.26
C LEU A 243 -6.27 2.75 14.49
N LYS A 244 -5.26 1.87 14.43
CA LYS A 244 -4.79 1.10 15.58
C LYS A 244 -3.37 0.62 15.42
N ASN A 245 -2.55 0.93 16.41
CA ASN A 245 -1.20 0.40 16.55
C ASN A 245 -1.03 -0.58 17.73
N ASN A 246 -2.08 -0.86 18.51
CA ASN A 246 -1.99 -1.68 19.73
C ASN A 246 -3.04 -2.80 19.72
N TRP A 247 -2.84 -3.83 18.92
CA TRP A 247 -3.76 -4.97 18.96
C TRP A 247 -3.36 -5.98 20.04
N SER A 248 -4.36 -6.51 20.74
CA SER A 248 -4.24 -7.76 21.50
C SER A 248 -4.96 -8.80 20.67
N ALA A 249 -4.29 -9.91 20.34
CA ALA A 249 -4.81 -10.95 19.45
C ALA A 249 -6.12 -11.65 19.94
N ASN A 250 -6.69 -11.25 21.07
CA ASN A 250 -7.97 -11.74 21.61
C ASN A 250 -9.20 -10.89 21.25
N ASP A 251 -9.10 -9.87 20.39
CA ASP A 251 -10.19 -8.91 20.15
C ASP A 251 -11.24 -9.37 19.13
N ALA A 252 -11.87 -10.50 19.39
CA ALA A 252 -13.21 -10.79 18.87
C ALA A 252 -14.30 -9.85 19.44
N LEU A 253 -13.93 -8.76 20.13
CA LEU A 253 -14.83 -7.90 20.91
C LEU A 253 -14.80 -6.47 20.37
N ASP A 254 -16.00 -5.89 20.22
CA ASP A 254 -16.29 -4.48 19.90
C ASP A 254 -15.53 -3.45 20.77
N ALA A 255 -14.87 -3.88 21.85
CA ALA A 255 -14.13 -3.08 22.82
C ALA A 255 -12.99 -2.25 22.22
N ASN A 256 -12.47 -2.64 21.05
CA ASN A 256 -11.39 -1.90 20.40
C ASN A 256 -11.86 -1.15 19.15
N LYS A 257 -13.10 -0.67 19.01
CA LYS A 257 -13.37 0.28 17.91
C LYS A 257 -12.64 1.62 18.19
N PRO A 258 -11.98 2.25 17.20
CA PRO A 258 -11.39 3.57 17.43
C PRO A 258 -12.49 4.52 17.90
N THR A 259 -12.26 5.21 19.01
CA THR A 259 -13.24 6.17 19.53
C THR A 259 -13.18 7.45 18.71
N VAL A 260 -14.23 8.26 18.81
CA VAL A 260 -14.24 9.63 18.29
C VAL A 260 -13.08 10.46 18.83
N GLY A 261 -12.67 10.24 20.09
CA GLY A 261 -11.51 10.92 20.69
C GLY A 261 -10.20 10.53 20.01
N ASP A 262 -10.03 9.25 19.70
CA ASP A 262 -8.84 8.74 19.01
C ASP A 262 -8.74 9.31 17.60
N LEU A 263 -9.87 9.39 16.88
CA LEU A 263 -9.90 10.02 15.56
C LEU A 263 -9.53 11.51 15.62
N LYS A 264 -10.04 12.26 16.59
CA LYS A 264 -9.64 13.66 16.77
C LYS A 264 -8.15 13.79 17.02
N ALA A 265 -7.59 12.96 17.89
CA ALA A 265 -6.17 12.94 18.17
C ALA A 265 -5.35 12.60 16.91
N LEU A 266 -5.83 11.63 16.13
CA LEU A 266 -5.19 11.21 14.88
C LEU A 266 -5.23 12.32 13.82
N VAL A 267 -6.38 12.95 13.62
CA VAL A 267 -6.55 14.10 12.70
C VAL A 267 -5.70 15.29 13.16
N ALA A 268 -5.65 15.56 14.47
CA ALA A 268 -4.80 16.63 15.01
C ALA A 268 -3.30 16.34 14.78
N LYS A 269 -2.89 15.07 14.82
CA LYS A 269 -1.51 14.65 14.59
C LYS A 269 -1.14 14.64 13.11
N LEU A 270 -1.94 13.99 12.26
CA LEU A 270 -1.62 13.74 10.85
C LEU A 270 -2.10 14.86 9.92
N GLY A 271 -3.04 15.68 10.39
CA GLY A 271 -3.82 16.57 9.57
C GLY A 271 -5.00 15.88 8.89
N GLU A 272 -5.91 16.69 8.36
CA GLU A 272 -7.03 16.23 7.53
C GLU A 272 -6.55 15.78 6.15
N ASP A 273 -7.27 14.83 5.53
CA ASP A 273 -6.92 14.39 4.17
C ASP A 273 -7.09 15.55 3.17
N PRO A 274 -6.02 15.97 2.47
CA PRO A 274 -6.12 17.02 1.45
C PRO A 274 -6.99 16.63 0.25
N LEU A 275 -7.31 15.33 0.10
CA LEU A 275 -8.17 14.78 -0.95
C LEU A 275 -9.54 14.32 -0.43
N ASP A 276 -9.94 14.76 0.75
CA ASP A 276 -11.25 14.47 1.30
C ASP A 276 -12.35 15.09 0.44
N ILE A 277 -13.13 14.23 -0.23
CA ILE A 277 -14.25 14.63 -1.06
C ILE A 277 -15.37 15.22 -0.19
N LEU A 278 -15.52 14.75 1.06
CA LEU A 278 -16.56 15.21 1.97
C LEU A 278 -16.36 16.66 2.39
N ARG A 279 -15.14 17.22 2.34
CA ARG A 279 -14.89 18.65 2.61
C ARG A 279 -15.53 19.57 1.57
N SER A 280 -15.70 19.09 0.36
CA SER A 280 -16.35 19.83 -0.73
C SER A 280 -17.83 19.51 -0.86
N ASP A 281 -18.37 18.68 0.03
CA ASP A 281 -19.78 18.33 0.03
C ASP A 281 -20.60 19.48 0.63
N PRO A 282 -21.50 20.14 -0.11
CA PRO A 282 -22.34 21.20 0.46
C PRO A 282 -23.25 20.69 1.59
N ARG A 283 -23.43 19.36 1.69
CA ARG A 283 -24.14 18.67 2.78
C ARG A 283 -23.38 18.68 4.10
N THR A 284 -22.06 18.78 4.09
CA THR A 284 -21.21 18.81 5.30
C THR A 284 -20.88 20.22 5.76
N ASN A 285 -21.45 21.25 5.12
CA ASN A 285 -21.28 22.62 5.57
C ASN A 285 -21.75 22.77 7.02
N LEU A 286 -20.78 23.08 7.89
CA LEU A 286 -20.96 23.46 9.28
C LEU A 286 -22.06 24.52 9.37
N VAL A 287 -23.15 24.20 10.08
CA VAL A 287 -24.06 25.23 10.54
C VAL A 287 -23.33 25.94 11.68
N GLU A 288 -22.57 27.00 11.37
CA GLU A 288 -21.98 27.88 12.38
C GLU A 288 -23.09 28.70 13.06
N ASN A 289 -23.80 28.08 14.00
CA ASN A 289 -24.70 28.79 14.90
C ASN A 289 -23.98 29.16 16.21
N GLY A 290 -22.92 29.98 16.12
CA GLY A 290 -22.44 30.85 17.22
C GLY A 290 -22.05 30.24 18.58
N GLY A 291 -22.11 28.92 18.75
CA GLY A 291 -21.71 28.20 19.96
C GLY A 291 -21.63 26.73 19.63
N ASP A 292 -20.39 26.23 19.50
CA ASP A 292 -20.02 24.90 19.01
C ASP A 292 -20.62 24.55 17.64
N ALA A 293 -19.80 24.63 16.59
CA ALA A 293 -20.22 24.24 15.26
C ALA A 293 -20.53 22.73 15.24
N VAL A 294 -21.81 22.40 15.31
CA VAL A 294 -22.30 21.03 15.21
C VAL A 294 -22.54 20.73 13.73
N LEU A 295 -21.76 19.81 13.19
CA LEU A 295 -22.00 19.23 11.88
C LEU A 295 -23.37 18.49 11.94
N VAL A 296 -24.30 18.74 11.01
CA VAL A 296 -25.66 18.12 10.96
C VAL A 296 -25.81 17.23 9.73
N ASP A 297 -26.16 15.95 9.92
CA ASP A 297 -26.26 14.99 8.80
C ASP A 297 -27.53 15.32 8.03
N PRO A 298 -27.47 15.71 6.75
CA PRO A 298 -28.65 16.17 6.04
C PRO A 298 -29.59 15.04 5.62
N THR A 299 -29.21 13.78 5.81
CA THR A 299 -30.09 12.63 5.55
C THR A 299 -30.93 12.26 6.77
N THR A 300 -30.40 12.44 7.98
CA THR A 300 -31.07 12.09 9.25
C THR A 300 -31.50 13.32 10.05
N ASN A 301 -31.01 14.51 9.69
CA ASN A 301 -31.15 15.77 10.41
C ASN A 301 -30.67 15.68 11.88
N ASP A 302 -29.77 14.75 12.15
CA ASP A 302 -29.18 14.52 13.47
C ASP A 302 -27.96 15.43 13.66
N THR A 303 -27.93 16.09 14.81
CA THR A 303 -26.78 16.86 15.32
C THR A 303 -25.57 15.98 15.65
N SER A 304 -25.70 14.67 15.55
CA SER A 304 -24.57 13.77 15.39
C SER A 304 -24.21 13.59 13.91
N ILE A 305 -23.70 14.62 13.21
CA ILE A 305 -22.57 14.26 12.35
C ILE A 305 -21.49 13.86 13.34
N GLU A 306 -21.46 12.56 13.55
CA GLU A 306 -20.40 11.89 14.24
C GLU A 306 -19.09 12.41 13.63
N ILE A 307 -18.08 12.52 14.47
CA ILE A 307 -16.70 12.77 14.03
C ILE A 307 -16.16 11.59 13.19
N ASP A 308 -16.99 10.57 12.98
CA ASP A 308 -16.81 9.40 12.11
C ASP A 308 -16.61 9.74 10.62
N LYS A 309 -16.99 10.95 10.18
CA LYS A 309 -16.83 11.44 8.80
C LYS A 309 -15.58 12.28 8.58
N VAL A 310 -14.81 12.59 9.62
CA VAL A 310 -13.55 13.32 9.47
C VAL A 310 -12.48 12.34 9.01
N THR A 311 -12.00 12.53 7.80
CA THR A 311 -10.87 11.75 7.27
C THR A 311 -9.53 12.37 7.69
N PHE A 312 -8.49 11.54 7.75
CA PHE A 312 -7.14 11.97 8.11
C PHE A 312 -6.16 11.67 6.98
N TYR A 313 -5.03 12.36 6.97
CA TYR A 313 -4.04 12.15 5.93
C TYR A 313 -3.31 10.80 6.10
N ALA A 314 -3.80 9.77 5.41
CA ALA A 314 -3.17 8.44 5.39
C ALA A 314 -1.96 8.44 4.44
N ARG A 315 -0.77 8.69 4.99
CA ARG A 315 0.47 8.65 4.21
C ARG A 315 0.75 7.23 3.71
N PRO A 316 1.24 7.07 2.47
CA PRO A 316 1.62 5.77 1.96
C PRO A 316 2.77 5.17 2.76
N MET A 317 2.89 3.85 2.71
CA MET A 317 3.86 3.10 3.50
C MET A 317 4.37 1.88 2.74
N ILE A 318 5.65 1.55 2.97
CA ILE A 318 6.26 0.29 2.54
C ILE A 318 6.68 -0.48 3.79
N VAL A 319 6.33 -1.75 3.87
CA VAL A 319 6.60 -2.63 5.03
C VAL A 319 7.38 -3.86 4.57
N SER A 320 8.33 -4.32 5.40
CA SER A 320 8.96 -5.63 5.26
C SER A 320 8.42 -6.57 6.32
N ALA A 321 8.23 -7.83 5.93
CA ALA A 321 7.75 -8.91 6.80
C ALA A 321 8.75 -9.28 7.91
N GLY A 322 9.96 -8.71 7.90
CA GLY A 322 10.94 -9.01 8.94
C GLY A 322 11.50 -10.43 8.85
N LEU A 323 11.71 -11.04 10.02
CA LEU A 323 12.53 -12.26 10.13
C LEU A 323 11.74 -13.53 9.81
N ASP A 324 10.46 -13.56 10.16
CA ASP A 324 9.61 -14.73 9.97
C ASP A 324 9.04 -14.83 8.54
N GLY A 325 9.05 -13.70 7.80
CA GLY A 325 8.53 -13.60 6.45
C GLY A 325 7.00 -13.55 6.37
N ALA A 326 6.32 -13.32 7.48
CA ALA A 326 4.89 -13.12 7.55
C ALA A 326 4.57 -11.62 7.62
N PHE A 327 3.52 -11.21 6.90
CA PHE A 327 2.95 -9.88 7.06
C PHE A 327 1.76 -9.98 7.99
N ASP A 328 1.91 -9.55 9.24
CA ASP A 328 0.78 -9.46 10.18
C ASP A 328 -0.09 -8.23 9.91
N LEU A 329 -0.23 -7.88 8.63
CA LEU A 329 -0.99 -6.75 8.15
C LEU A 329 -1.92 -7.22 7.06
N LEU A 330 -3.13 -6.69 7.05
CA LEU A 330 -4.02 -6.83 5.91
C LEU A 330 -3.48 -6.02 4.73
N VAL A 331 -2.80 -6.69 3.80
CA VAL A 331 -2.27 -6.05 2.58
C VAL A 331 -3.39 -5.76 1.58
N THR A 332 -4.26 -6.74 1.37
CA THR A 332 -5.39 -6.69 0.45
C THR A 332 -6.60 -7.29 1.17
N PRO A 333 -7.78 -6.64 1.15
CA PRO A 333 -8.98 -7.19 1.78
C PRO A 333 -9.25 -8.61 1.26
N SER A 334 -9.55 -9.54 2.17
CA SER A 334 -9.83 -10.93 1.84
C SER A 334 -11.06 -11.00 0.91
N GLY A 335 -10.82 -11.48 -0.30
CA GLY A 335 -11.80 -11.48 -1.39
C GLY A 335 -11.11 -11.85 -2.68
N THR A 336 -10.99 -13.15 -2.92
CA THR A 336 -10.45 -13.76 -4.13
C THR A 336 -10.96 -13.06 -5.38
N ALA A 337 -10.04 -12.71 -6.28
CA ALA A 337 -10.26 -12.51 -7.71
C ALA A 337 -11.63 -11.91 -8.11
N ARG A 338 -11.65 -10.60 -8.36
CA ARG A 338 -12.68 -9.91 -9.16
C ARG A 338 -14.08 -9.78 -8.51
N ALA A 339 -14.50 -10.67 -7.61
CA ALA A 339 -15.82 -10.65 -6.96
C ALA A 339 -16.04 -9.43 -6.04
N THR A 340 -14.97 -8.75 -5.64
CA THR A 340 -14.98 -7.53 -4.82
C THR A 340 -14.82 -6.23 -5.62
N GLN A 341 -14.63 -6.30 -6.96
CA GLN A 341 -14.49 -5.09 -7.81
C GLN A 341 -15.72 -4.17 -7.78
N GLY A 342 -16.91 -4.70 -7.43
CA GLY A 342 -18.13 -3.90 -7.30
C GLY A 342 -18.37 -3.26 -5.93
N SER A 343 -17.73 -3.72 -4.85
CA SER A 343 -18.15 -3.38 -3.48
C SER A 343 -17.06 -2.88 -2.53
N GLN A 344 -15.78 -2.84 -2.94
CA GLN A 344 -14.69 -2.64 -1.97
C GLN A 344 -13.72 -1.51 -2.27
N ARG A 345 -13.87 -0.69 -3.31
CA ARG A 345 -12.97 0.47 -3.49
C ARG A 345 -13.71 1.73 -3.87
N ILE A 346 -15.02 1.67 -3.75
CA ILE A 346 -15.88 2.51 -4.54
C ILE A 346 -17.05 2.97 -3.68
N ALA A 347 -16.83 4.13 -3.07
CA ALA A 347 -17.86 4.88 -2.38
C ALA A 347 -18.88 5.44 -3.37
N THR A 348 -20.11 5.66 -2.92
CA THR A 348 -21.16 6.27 -3.75
C THR A 348 -21.49 7.65 -3.19
N LEU A 349 -21.02 8.70 -3.87
CA LEU A 349 -21.52 10.04 -3.59
C LEU A 349 -22.81 10.28 -4.37
N ALA A 350 -23.62 11.13 -3.77
CA ALA A 350 -25.00 11.30 -4.05
C ALA A 350 -25.11 12.74 -4.60
N SER A 351 -25.37 12.89 -5.92
CA SER A 351 -25.25 14.18 -6.63
C SER A 351 -26.45 15.12 -6.41
N PRO A 352 -26.24 16.45 -6.21
CA PRO A 352 -27.32 17.43 -6.11
C PRO A 352 -27.97 17.69 -7.48
N GLN A 353 -29.31 17.63 -7.54
CA GLN A 353 -30.07 17.94 -8.77
C GLN A 353 -30.44 19.42 -8.96
N ARG A 354 -30.74 19.72 -10.22
CA ARG A 354 -30.95 20.99 -10.92
C ARG A 354 -31.91 22.01 -10.26
N ARG A 355 -31.56 23.29 -10.38
CA ARG A 355 -32.48 24.44 -10.26
C ARG A 355 -33.44 24.44 -11.47
N ARG A 356 -34.75 24.51 -11.28
CA ARG A 356 -35.71 24.58 -12.39
C ARG A 356 -35.54 25.89 -13.18
N ARG A 357 -35.87 25.86 -14.48
CA ARG A 357 -35.83 27.01 -15.41
C ARG A 357 -36.65 28.23 -14.95
N ASN A 358 -37.56 28.06 -13.98
CA ASN A 358 -38.40 29.12 -13.44
C ASN A 358 -37.81 29.81 -12.18
N GLY A 359 -36.55 29.53 -11.82
CA GLY A 359 -35.89 30.15 -10.65
C GLY A 359 -36.39 29.67 -9.29
N SER A 360 -37.40 28.79 -9.25
CA SER A 360 -37.92 28.22 -8.01
C SER A 360 -36.96 27.17 -7.45
N LEU A 361 -36.49 27.40 -6.23
CA LEU A 361 -35.85 26.40 -5.38
C LEU A 361 -36.98 25.50 -4.84
N VAL A 362 -37.37 24.47 -5.58
CA VAL A 362 -38.21 23.42 -5.00
C VAL A 362 -37.28 22.52 -4.19
N PRO A 363 -37.52 22.30 -2.88
CA PRO A 363 -36.88 21.20 -2.16
C PRO A 363 -37.40 19.91 -2.78
N HIS A 364 -36.75 19.41 -3.83
CA HIS A 364 -36.98 18.05 -4.27
C HIS A 364 -36.45 17.14 -3.17
N PRO A 365 -37.22 16.14 -2.69
CA PRO A 365 -36.65 15.08 -1.89
C PRO A 365 -35.52 14.49 -2.74
N ILE A 366 -34.32 14.57 -2.20
CA ILE A 366 -33.04 14.51 -2.90
C ILE A 366 -32.88 13.11 -3.50
N GLY A 367 -33.35 12.93 -4.73
CA GLY A 367 -33.10 11.73 -5.51
C GLY A 367 -31.69 11.81 -6.06
N TYR A 368 -30.74 11.20 -5.36
CA TYR A 368 -29.36 11.09 -5.81
C TYR A 368 -29.32 10.25 -7.10
N GLY A 369 -29.14 10.91 -8.24
CA GLY A 369 -29.02 10.24 -9.54
C GLY A 369 -27.69 9.50 -9.62
N SER A 370 -27.74 8.21 -9.97
CA SER A 370 -26.63 7.27 -10.24
C SER A 370 -25.41 7.38 -9.32
N ASN A 371 -25.13 6.31 -8.57
CA ASN A 371 -23.96 6.18 -7.71
C ASN A 371 -22.66 6.64 -8.42
N VAL A 372 -22.04 7.72 -7.90
CA VAL A 372 -20.72 8.14 -8.35
C VAL A 372 -19.71 7.33 -7.61
N PHE A 373 -19.10 6.42 -8.34
CA PHE A 373 -18.04 5.57 -7.88
C PHE A 373 -16.75 6.37 -7.72
N PHE A 374 -15.99 6.23 -6.64
CA PHE A 374 -14.66 6.85 -6.52
C PHE A 374 -13.72 6.04 -5.61
N PRO A 375 -12.39 6.09 -5.81
CA PRO A 375 -11.41 5.47 -4.92
C PRO A 375 -11.51 6.09 -3.54
N ASP A 376 -12.06 5.35 -2.58
CA ASP A 376 -12.16 5.78 -1.19
C ASP A 376 -11.29 4.89 -0.29
N PRO A 377 -10.19 5.41 0.26
CA PRO A 377 -9.37 4.66 1.21
C PRO A 377 -10.09 4.42 2.54
N PHE A 378 -11.18 5.13 2.83
CA PHE A 378 -12.02 4.98 4.02
C PHE A 378 -13.27 4.12 3.77
N TYR A 379 -13.44 3.61 2.54
CA TYR A 379 -14.47 2.64 2.14
C TYR A 379 -15.93 3.10 2.34
N SER A 380 -16.24 4.39 2.26
CA SER A 380 -17.58 4.98 2.41
C SER A 380 -18.30 4.65 3.72
N LEU A 381 -17.56 4.22 4.73
CA LEU A 381 -18.14 3.76 5.99
C LEU A 381 -17.79 4.75 7.09
N ALA A 382 -18.73 4.92 8.01
CA ALA A 382 -18.49 5.54 9.30
C ALA A 382 -17.21 4.93 9.91
N ILE A 383 -16.23 5.77 10.22
CA ILE A 383 -14.96 5.29 10.80
C ILE A 383 -15.21 4.75 12.22
N VAL A 384 -16.23 5.27 12.91
CA VAL A 384 -16.74 4.87 14.23
C VAL A 384 -18.22 4.47 14.11
N GLY A 385 -18.74 3.53 14.90
CA GLY A 385 -20.19 3.21 14.96
C GLY A 385 -20.54 1.71 14.89
N ASP A 386 -21.83 1.40 14.75
CA ASP A 386 -22.39 0.04 14.86
C ASP A 386 -22.47 -0.75 13.53
N ALA A 387 -22.20 -0.12 12.38
CA ALA A 387 -22.13 -0.79 11.07
C ALA A 387 -20.82 -0.60 10.25
N PRO A 388 -19.62 -0.41 10.84
CA PRO A 388 -18.39 -0.42 10.07
C PRO A 388 -18.07 -1.85 9.64
N ARG A 389 -17.47 -2.01 8.46
CA ARG A 389 -16.67 -3.22 8.22
C ARG A 389 -15.69 -3.37 9.38
N PRO A 390 -15.47 -4.59 9.89
CA PRO A 390 -14.46 -4.85 10.90
C PRO A 390 -13.18 -4.11 10.57
N LEU A 391 -12.55 -3.48 11.55
CA LEU A 391 -11.25 -2.82 11.34
C LEU A 391 -10.25 -3.76 10.67
N ALA A 392 -10.35 -5.06 10.96
CA ALA A 392 -9.58 -6.15 10.35
C ALA A 392 -9.69 -6.23 8.81
N ASP A 393 -10.70 -5.61 8.20
CA ASP A 393 -10.90 -5.59 6.74
C ASP A 393 -10.26 -4.36 6.06
N ARG A 394 -9.60 -3.47 6.83
CA ARG A 394 -8.98 -2.24 6.31
C ARG A 394 -7.50 -2.46 6.00
N PRO A 395 -6.98 -1.99 4.85
CA PRO A 395 -5.57 -2.14 4.50
C PRO A 395 -4.64 -1.57 5.59
N GLY A 396 -3.62 -2.34 5.93
CA GLY A 396 -2.66 -2.05 6.99
C GLY A 396 -3.17 -2.32 8.41
N ALA A 397 -4.39 -2.83 8.59
CA ALA A 397 -4.82 -3.31 9.90
C ALA A 397 -3.98 -4.53 10.29
N VAL A 398 -3.56 -4.61 11.56
CA VAL A 398 -2.89 -5.81 12.06
C VAL A 398 -3.85 -7.00 11.96
N VAL A 399 -3.36 -8.14 11.48
CA VAL A 399 -4.12 -9.39 11.34
C VAL A 399 -3.27 -10.54 11.88
N ASP A 400 -3.86 -11.39 12.71
CA ASP A 400 -3.25 -12.67 13.09
C ASP A 400 -3.35 -13.63 11.89
N VAL A 401 -2.29 -13.68 11.07
CA VAL A 401 -2.28 -14.43 9.81
C VAL A 401 -2.22 -15.94 10.05
N ASN A 402 -1.55 -16.38 11.11
CA ASN A 402 -1.40 -17.81 11.41
C ASN A 402 -2.49 -18.34 12.37
N SER A 403 -3.40 -17.48 12.82
CA SER A 403 -4.53 -17.80 13.68
C SER A 403 -4.11 -18.43 15.01
N ASN A 404 -2.91 -18.10 15.51
CA ASN A 404 -2.38 -18.64 16.76
C ASN A 404 -2.80 -17.84 18.00
N GLY A 405 -3.50 -16.72 17.81
CA GLY A 405 -3.96 -15.84 18.88
C GLY A 405 -2.83 -15.01 19.51
N VAL A 406 -1.74 -14.78 18.79
CA VAL A 406 -0.59 -13.96 19.20
C VAL A 406 -0.34 -12.88 18.15
N ASP A 407 -0.08 -11.66 18.63
CA ASP A 407 0.38 -10.58 17.76
C ASP A 407 1.88 -10.75 17.51
N GLU A 408 2.22 -11.14 16.29
CA GLU A 408 3.60 -11.32 15.83
C GLU A 408 4.12 -10.08 15.09
N SER A 409 3.29 -9.03 14.94
CA SER A 409 3.60 -7.85 14.12
C SER A 409 4.80 -7.03 14.58
N ALA A 410 5.35 -7.32 15.76
CA ALA A 410 6.52 -6.68 16.32
C ALA A 410 7.81 -6.94 15.52
N ASP A 411 7.87 -7.98 14.69
CA ASP A 411 9.03 -8.24 13.84
C ASP A 411 8.93 -7.63 12.42
N ASN A 412 7.72 -7.21 12.01
CA ASN A 412 7.53 -6.39 10.82
C ASN A 412 8.34 -5.10 10.92
N ILE A 413 8.96 -4.72 9.81
CA ILE A 413 9.77 -3.51 9.74
C ILE A 413 8.98 -2.40 9.08
N TYR A 414 8.59 -1.44 9.92
CA TYR A 414 7.88 -0.22 9.52
C TYR A 414 8.85 0.93 9.24
N PRO A 415 8.48 1.89 8.37
CA PRO A 415 9.28 3.08 8.17
C PRO A 415 9.15 4.01 9.38
N SER A 416 10.28 4.54 9.84
CA SER A 416 10.37 5.43 11.01
C SER A 416 9.49 6.69 10.90
N LEU A 417 9.27 7.19 9.68
CA LEU A 417 8.48 8.39 9.41
C LEU A 417 6.96 8.14 9.36
N ALA A 418 6.50 6.89 9.30
CA ALA A 418 5.06 6.61 9.36
C ALA A 418 4.48 6.88 10.76
N LEU A 419 5.32 6.85 11.81
CA LEU A 419 4.88 6.99 13.19
C LEU A 419 4.98 8.42 13.75
N GLN A 420 5.60 9.35 13.01
CA GLN A 420 5.77 10.76 13.39
C GLN A 420 4.75 11.64 12.66
#